data_AF-A0A927ZWW3-F1
#
_entry.id   AF-A0A927ZWW3-F1
#
_cell.length_a   1.000
_cell.length_b   1.000
_cell.length_c   1.000
_cell.angle_alpha   90.00
_cell.angle_beta   90.00
_cell.angle_gamma   90.00
#
_symmetry.space_group_name_H-M   'P 1'
#
loop_
_entity.id
_entity.type
_entity.pdbx_description
1 polymer ?
#
loop_
_entity_poly.entity_id
_entity_poly.type
_entity_poly.pdbx_seq_one_letter_code
_entity_poly.pdbx_strand_id
1 'polypeptide(L)'
;MNDALNINLAIEYLKEKVTLFTIIDKNKIYFKGNKEKVRVSNPNSAYTISYEEFKTLYNKQEFYIYTEESFEIDASRDEEYYKWNHK
;
A
#
# COMPACT_ATOMS: atom_id res chain seq x y z
N MET A 1 -6.40 -6.62 12.25
CA MET A 1 -5.06 -5.97 12.13
C MET A 1 -4.71 -5.88 10.64
N ASN A 2 -4.26 -4.73 10.12
CA ASN A 2 -3.83 -4.62 8.72
C ASN A 2 -2.47 -5.31 8.56
N ASP A 3 -2.45 -6.57 8.13
CA ASP A 3 -1.22 -7.29 7.80
C ASP A 3 -0.36 -6.50 6.79
N ALA A 4 0.95 -6.50 7.04
CA ALA A 4 1.92 -5.90 6.15
C ALA A 4 1.91 -6.62 4.79
N LEU A 5 1.56 -5.90 3.74
CA LEU A 5 1.57 -6.43 2.38
C LEU A 5 3.00 -6.51 1.87
N ASN A 6 3.31 -7.60 1.17
CA ASN A 6 4.54 -7.74 0.40
C ASN A 6 4.45 -6.94 -0.92
N ILE A 7 5.59 -6.61 -1.53
CA ILE A 7 5.67 -5.75 -2.73
C ILE A 7 4.82 -6.26 -3.90
N ASN A 8 4.70 -7.57 -4.08
CA ASN A 8 3.91 -8.14 -5.17
C ASN A 8 2.41 -7.88 -4.96
N LEU A 9 1.89 -8.09 -3.75
CA LEU A 9 0.49 -7.79 -3.41
C LEU A 9 0.22 -6.29 -3.49
N ALA A 10 1.16 -5.47 -3.01
CA ALA A 10 1.05 -4.02 -3.12
C ALA A 10 0.86 -3.57 -4.57
N ILE A 11 1.59 -4.18 -5.52
CA ILE A 11 1.42 -3.88 -6.95
C ILE A 11 0.03 -4.28 -7.47
N GLU A 12 -0.50 -5.43 -7.05
CA GLU A 12 -1.86 -5.86 -7.42
C GLU A 12 -2.91 -4.85 -6.94
N TYR A 13 -2.86 -4.47 -5.66
CA TYR A 13 -3.76 -3.46 -5.10
C TYR A 13 -3.64 -2.10 -5.79
N LEU A 14 -2.42 -1.66 -6.13
CA LEU A 14 -2.23 -0.42 -6.88
C LEU A 14 -2.87 -0.48 -8.27
N LYS A 15 -2.81 -1.63 -8.95
CA LYS A 15 -3.51 -1.83 -10.24
C LYS A 15 -5.03 -1.82 -10.09
N GLU A 16 -5.54 -2.29 -8.97
CA GLU A 16 -6.96 -2.20 -8.59
C GLU A 16 -7.40 -0.81 -8.11
N LYS A 17 -6.51 0.19 -8.22
CA LYS A 17 -6.73 1.59 -7.78
C LYS A 17 -6.92 1.75 -6.26
N VAL A 18 -6.51 0.75 -5.48
CA VAL A 18 -6.44 0.83 -4.02
C VAL A 18 -5.25 1.72 -3.64
N THR A 19 -5.46 2.59 -2.66
CA THR A 19 -4.39 3.45 -2.13
C THR A 19 -3.67 2.71 -1.03
N LEU A 20 -2.33 2.72 -1.07
CA LEU A 20 -1.49 2.10 -0.06
C LEU A 20 -0.66 3.16 0.64
N PHE A 21 -0.12 2.84 1.81
CA PHE A 21 0.91 3.65 2.44
C PHE A 21 1.98 2.79 3.09
N THR A 22 3.15 3.37 3.29
CA THR A 22 4.22 2.83 4.13
C THR A 22 4.70 3.90 5.10
N ILE A 23 5.45 3.51 6.13
CA ILE A 23 6.02 4.41 7.12
C ILE A 23 7.54 4.26 7.06
N ILE A 24 8.22 5.29 6.58
CA ILE A 24 9.69 5.35 6.55
C ILE A 24 10.12 6.51 7.41
N ASP A 25 10.96 6.26 8.41
CA ASP A 25 11.47 7.30 9.32
C ASP A 25 10.35 8.19 9.90
N LYS A 26 9.27 7.57 10.40
CA LYS A 26 8.05 8.24 10.92
C LYS A 26 7.26 9.06 9.89
N ASN A 27 7.68 9.08 8.63
CA ASN A 27 6.96 9.75 7.56
C ASN A 27 6.07 8.76 6.82
N LYS A 28 4.78 9.10 6.70
CA LYS A 28 3.84 8.36 5.86
C LYS A 28 4.09 8.69 4.39
N ILE A 29 4.33 7.66 3.60
CA ILE A 29 4.44 7.76 2.15
C ILE A 29 3.27 7.00 1.56
N TYR A 30 2.48 7.69 0.75
CA TYR A 30 1.29 7.17 0.10
C TYR A 30 1.61 6.77 -1.34
N PHE A 31 0.97 5.69 -1.78
CA PHE A 31 1.09 5.13 -3.11
C PHE A 31 -0.28 5.00 -3.75
N LYS A 32 -0.41 5.48 -4.98
CA LYS A 32 -1.62 5.33 -5.77
C LYS A 32 -1.27 4.89 -7.18
N GLY A 33 -1.85 3.80 -7.64
CA GLY A 33 -1.68 3.34 -9.02
C GLY A 33 -2.46 4.21 -10.00
N ASN A 34 -1.85 4.48 -11.16
CA ASN A 34 -2.49 5.16 -12.28
C ASN A 34 -2.00 4.57 -13.61
N LYS A 35 -2.90 3.88 -14.33
CA LYS A 35 -2.67 3.18 -15.60
C LYS A 35 -1.45 2.23 -15.57
N GLU A 36 -0.25 2.78 -15.69
CA GLU A 36 1.03 2.06 -15.79
C GLU A 36 2.11 2.57 -14.80
N LYS A 37 1.75 3.54 -13.95
CA LYS A 37 2.70 4.16 -13.02
C LYS A 37 2.15 4.20 -11.60
N VAL A 38 3.06 4.31 -10.65
CA VAL A 38 2.76 4.50 -9.23
C VAL A 38 3.06 5.95 -8.88
N ARG A 39 2.04 6.67 -8.41
CA ARG A 39 2.23 7.98 -7.80
C ARG A 39 2.64 7.77 -6.36
N VAL A 40 3.80 8.31 -6.00
CA VAL A 40 4.32 8.35 -4.63
C VAL A 40 4.11 9.76 -4.11
N SER A 41 3.54 9.89 -2.91
CA SER A 41 3.44 11.20 -2.27
C SER A 41 3.68 11.12 -0.77
N ASN A 42 4.40 12.11 -0.26
CA ASN A 42 4.54 12.39 1.15
C ASN A 42 4.18 13.88 1.39
N PRO A 43 4.19 14.38 2.65
CA PRO A 43 3.85 15.78 2.92
C PRO A 43 4.76 16.81 2.25
N ASN A 44 5.99 16.42 1.89
CA ASN A 44 7.02 17.33 1.37
C ASN A 44 7.19 17.25 -0.14
N SER A 45 6.71 16.19 -0.80
CA SER A 45 7.02 15.88 -2.19
C SER A 45 6.06 14.84 -2.77
N ALA A 46 5.80 14.94 -4.07
CA ALA A 46 5.08 13.93 -4.83
C ALA A 46 5.76 13.72 -6.18
N TYR A 47 5.89 12.47 -6.57
CA TYR A 47 6.51 12.07 -7.84
C TYR A 47 5.86 10.80 -8.37
N THR A 48 6.16 10.44 -9.61
CA THR A 48 5.53 9.30 -10.28
C THR A 48 6.62 8.42 -10.88
N ILE A 49 6.60 7.14 -10.54
CA ILE A 49 7.58 6.13 -10.96
C ILE A 49 6.88 4.97 -11.66
N SER A 50 7.63 4.22 -12.45
CA SER A 50 7.13 2.97 -13.04
C SER A 50 6.95 1.89 -11.97
N TYR A 51 6.12 0.87 -12.23
CA TYR A 51 5.98 -0.28 -11.33
C TYR A 51 7.30 -1.03 -11.08
N GLU A 52 8.19 -1.08 -12.08
CA GLU A 52 9.52 -1.69 -11.94
C GLU A 52 10.42 -0.91 -10.97
N GLU A 53 10.43 0.42 -11.08
CA GLU A 53 11.15 1.28 -10.15
C GLU A 53 10.55 1.21 -8.75
N PHE A 54 9.23 1.22 -8.64
CA PHE A 54 8.54 1.02 -7.36
C PHE A 54 8.97 -0.28 -6.69
N LYS A 55 8.99 -1.39 -7.45
CA LYS A 55 9.45 -2.68 -6.96
C LYS A 55 10.91 -2.61 -6.49
N THR A 56 11.77 -1.94 -7.24
CA THR A 56 13.20 -1.84 -6.91
C THR A 56 13.45 -0.98 -5.67
N LEU A 57 12.79 0.17 -5.57
CA LEU A 57 12.98 1.14 -4.49
C LEU A 57 12.33 0.70 -3.17
N TYR A 58 11.22 -0.03 -3.25
CA TYR A 58 10.39 -0.34 -2.07
C TYR A 58 10.24 -1.84 -1.78
N ASN A 59 11.04 -2.75 -2.38
CA ASN A 59 10.92 -4.19 -2.14
C ASN A 59 11.08 -4.63 -0.67
N LYS A 60 11.80 -3.85 0.13
CA LYS A 60 12.10 -4.12 1.54
C LYS A 60 11.14 -3.42 2.49
N GLN A 61 10.17 -2.68 1.97
CA GLN A 61 9.21 -1.94 2.77
C GLN A 61 7.93 -2.76 2.96
N GLU A 62 7.30 -2.51 4.10
CA GLU A 62 5.98 -3.04 4.42
C GLU A 62 4.93 -2.03 3.98
N PHE A 63 3.88 -2.51 3.31
CA PHE A 63 2.79 -1.67 2.83
C PHE A 63 1.49 -1.99 3.56
N TYR A 64 0.66 -0.97 3.71
CA TYR A 64 -0.62 -1.06 4.37
C TYR A 64 -1.70 -0.46 3.47
N ILE A 65 -2.87 -1.07 3.45
CA ILE A 65 -4.01 -0.54 2.70
C ILE A 65 -4.51 0.71 3.41
N TYR A 66 -4.66 1.80 2.65
CA TYR A 66 -5.34 2.98 3.14
C TYR A 66 -6.84 2.79 2.95
N THR A 67 -7.53 2.39 4.02
CA THR A 67 -8.98 2.52 4.12
C THR A 67 -9.29 3.97 4.54
N GLU A 68 -10.21 4.64 3.84
CA GLU A 68 -10.91 5.81 4.41
C GLU A 68 -11.84 5.28 5.52
N GLU A 69 -11.24 4.76 6.59
CA GLU A 69 -11.98 4.51 7.81
C GLU A 69 -12.33 5.86 8.40
N SER A 70 -13.61 6.22 8.25
CA SER A 70 -14.32 7.07 9.20
C SER A 70 -13.78 6.78 10.60
N PHE A 71 -13.28 7.82 11.29
CA PHE A 71 -12.76 7.76 12.64
C PHE A 71 -13.65 6.92 13.59
N GLU A 72 -13.38 5.63 13.72
CA GLU A 72 -13.76 4.84 14.89
C GLU A 72 -12.57 3.97 15.26
N ILE A 73 -11.96 4.33 16.38
CA ILE A 73 -10.89 3.60 17.01
C ILE A 73 -11.48 2.27 17.48
N ASP A 74 -11.06 1.14 16.92
CA ASP A 74 -11.10 -0.12 17.67
C ASP A 74 -9.84 -0.95 17.46
N ALA A 75 -9.06 -1.03 18.53
CA ALA A 75 -7.92 -1.88 18.67
C ALA A 75 -8.40 -3.30 19.05
N SER A 76 -8.50 -4.21 18.08
CA SER A 76 -8.49 -5.65 18.39
C SER A 76 -8.22 -6.53 17.17
N ARG A 77 -7.14 -7.33 17.31
CA ARG A 77 -6.90 -8.70 16.78
C ARG A 77 -6.90 -8.89 15.25
N ASP A 78 -5.80 -9.42 14.71
CA ASP A 78 -5.53 -10.84 14.47
C ASP A 78 -6.69 -11.61 13.84
N GLU A 79 -6.38 -12.32 12.75
CA GLU A 79 -7.07 -13.47 12.15
C GLU A 79 -7.53 -13.33 10.67
N GLU A 80 -6.89 -14.16 9.85
CA GLU A 80 -7.33 -14.75 8.57
C GLU A 80 -7.14 -13.96 7.27
N TYR A 81 -5.87 -13.75 6.91
CA TYR A 81 -5.47 -13.56 5.52
C TYR A 81 -5.65 -14.87 4.71
N TYR A 82 -6.31 -14.74 3.56
CA TYR A 82 -6.55 -15.72 2.48
C TYR A 82 -7.74 -16.70 2.59
N LYS A 83 -8.94 -16.19 2.29
CA LYS A 83 -9.92 -16.90 1.45
C LYS A 83 -10.57 -15.93 0.44
N TRP A 84 -10.69 -16.15 -0.87
CA TRP A 84 -10.37 -17.26 -1.76
C TRP A 84 -10.23 -16.71 -3.19
N ASN A 85 -9.17 -17.15 -3.88
CA ASN A 85 -9.24 -17.44 -5.31
C ASN A 85 -9.95 -18.80 -5.46
N HIS A 86 -11.03 -18.85 -6.25
CA HIS A 86 -11.84 -19.99 -6.76
C HIS A 86 -13.34 -19.79 -6.47
N LYS A 87 -14.29 -19.97 -7.39
CA LYS A 87 -14.29 -20.53 -8.76
C LYS A 87 -15.57 -20.05 -9.45
#